data_AF-A0A3A0B7N3-F1
#
_entry.id   AF-A0A3A0B7N3-F1
#
_cell.length_a   1.000
_cell.length_b   1.000
_cell.length_c   1.000
_cell.angle_alpha   90.00
_cell.angle_beta   90.00
_cell.angle_gamma   90.00
#
_symmetry.space_group_name_H-M   'P 1'
#
loop_
_entity.id
_entity.type
_entity.pdbx_description
1 polymer ?
#
loop_
_entity_poly.entity_id
_entity_poly.type
_entity_poly.pdbx_seq_one_letter_code
_entity_poly.pdbx_strand_id
1 'polypeptide(L)' 'MASDANYISPQELYAELPTIAAPVVIDVRPHEAYAAGHIPGAHHIPVDTLAARLGEIPRDRPLVTY' A
#
# COMPACT_ATOMS: atom_id res chain seq x y z
N MET A 1 -3.52 1.75 -24.08
CA MET A 1 -2.36 2.44 -23.49
C MET A 1 -2.47 2.27 -21.99
N ALA A 2 -1.99 1.14 -21.46
CA ALA A 2 -1.96 0.90 -20.02
C ALA A 2 -0.73 1.65 -19.50
N SER A 3 -0.97 2.74 -18.79
CA SER A 3 0.07 3.63 -18.26
C SER A 3 0.91 2.90 -17.21
N ASP A 4 2.23 2.95 -17.39
CA ASP A 4 3.32 2.62 -16.48
C ASP A 4 2.93 2.45 -15.00
N ALA A 5 2.65 1.22 -14.57
CA ALA A 5 2.66 0.92 -13.15
C ALA A 5 4.12 1.02 -12.67
N ASN A 6 4.40 2.02 -11.84
CA ASN A 6 5.73 2.22 -11.30
C ASN A 6 5.93 1.24 -10.13
N TYR A 7 6.80 0.24 -10.31
CA TYR A 7 7.09 -0.76 -9.29
C TYR A 7 8.24 -0.29 -8.40
N ILE A 8 8.15 -0.61 -7.11
CA ILE A 8 9.22 -0.46 -6.12
C ILE A 8 9.55 -1.84 -5.57
N SER A 9 10.83 -2.14 -5.36
CA SER A 9 11.22 -3.40 -4.72
C SER A 9 10.91 -3.37 -3.22
N PRO A 10 10.74 -4.53 -2.57
CA PRO A 10 10.58 -4.59 -1.11
C PRO A 10 11.73 -3.93 -0.35
N GLN A 11 12.96 -4.05 -0.85
CA GLN A 11 14.15 -3.47 -0.24
C GLN A 11 14.14 -1.94 -0.32
N GLU A 12 13.76 -1.37 -1.46
CA GLU A 12 13.63 0.08 -1.63
C GLU A 12 12.51 0.63 -0.76
N LEU A 13 11.34 -0.03 -0.75
CA LEU A 13 10.23 0.36 0.12
C LEU A 13 10.66 0.35 1.59
N TYR A 14 11.32 -0.70 2.04
CA TYR A 14 11.81 -0.81 3.43
C TYR A 14 12.79 0.32 3.79
N ALA A 15 13.64 0.76 2.85
CA ALA A 15 14.56 1.87 3.05
C ALA A 15 13.84 3.23 3.15
N GLU A 16 12.68 3.39 2.51
CA GLU A 16 11.89 4.64 2.52
C GLU A 16 10.97 4.78 3.73
N LEU A 17 10.41 3.66 4.24
CA LEU A 17 9.50 3.63 5.39
C LEU A 17 9.95 4.41 6.65
N PRO A 18 11.23 4.43 7.04
CA PRO A 18 11.67 5.19 8.23
C PRO A 18 11.82 6.70 7.98
N THR A 19 11.64 7.18 6.75
CA THR A 19 11.88 8.58 6.40
C THR A 19 10.63 9.45 6.53
N ILE A 20 10.80 10.78 6.55
CA ILE A 20 9.68 11.73 6.51
C ILE A 20 8.88 11.67 5.18
N ALA A 21 9.45 11.05 4.15
CA ALA A 21 8.86 10.89 2.84
C ALA A 21 8.18 9.52 2.66
N ALA A 22 8.02 8.75 3.73
CA ALA A 22 7.45 7.40 3.67
C ALA A 22 6.10 7.38 2.93
N PRO A 23 5.92 6.47 1.96
CA PRO A 23 4.67 6.36 1.22
C PRO A 23 3.54 5.84 2.11
N VAL A 24 2.30 6.04 1.67
CA VAL A 24 1.16 5.28 2.21
C VAL A 24 1.26 3.87 1.65
N VAL A 25 1.23 2.87 2.54
CA VAL A 25 1.19 1.47 2.16
C VAL A 25 -0.22 0.93 2.37
N ILE A 26 -0.83 0.39 1.31
CA ILE A 26 -2.12 -0.29 1.35
C ILE A 26 -1.93 -1.77 1.04
N ASP A 27 -2.30 -2.63 2.00
CA ASP A 27 -2.38 -4.07 1.78
C ASP A 27 -3.76 -4.38 1.21
N VAL A 28 -3.81 -4.84 -0.04
CA VAL A 28 -5.07 -5.16 -0.74
C VAL A 28 -5.41 -6.65 -0.71
N ARG A 29 -4.61 -7.45 0.01
CA ARG A 29 -4.78 -8.90 0.11
C ARG A 29 -5.99 -9.26 0.99
N PRO A 30 -6.46 -10.52 0.91
CA PRO A 30 -7.49 -11.03 1.80
C PRO A 30 -7.12 -10.91 3.28
N HIS A 31 -8.14 -10.89 4.14
CA HIS A 31 -7.99 -10.68 5.58
C HIS A 31 -7.09 -11.72 6.24
N GLU A 32 -7.20 -12.99 5.86
CA GLU A 32 -6.37 -14.07 6.38
C GLU A 32 -4.88 -13.86 6.08
N ALA A 33 -4.54 -13.31 4.91
CA ALA A 33 -3.15 -13.03 4.53
C ALA A 33 -2.60 -11.84 5.31
N TYR A 34 -3.41 -10.79 5.49
CA TYR A 34 -3.05 -9.64 6.32
C TYR A 34 -2.84 -10.06 7.80
N ALA A 35 -3.76 -10.86 8.35
CA ALA A 35 -3.71 -11.34 9.72
C ALA A 35 -2.53 -12.28 9.98
N ALA A 36 -2.14 -13.09 8.99
CA ALA A 36 -0.94 -13.94 9.07
C ALA A 36 0.37 -13.14 9.07
N GLY A 37 0.36 -11.91 8.57
CA GLY A 37 1.51 -10.99 8.58
C GLY A 37 1.42 -9.95 7.47
N HIS A 38 1.83 -8.72 7.78
CA HIS A 38 1.81 -7.57 6.87
C HIS A 38 2.94 -6.60 7.21
N ILE A 39 3.18 -5.64 6.31
CA ILE A 39 4.16 -4.58 6.53
C ILE A 39 3.66 -3.70 7.70
N PRO A 40 4.45 -3.48 8.76
CA PRO A 40 4.04 -2.62 9.87
C PRO A 40 3.65 -1.22 9.40
N GLY A 41 2.47 -0.75 9.82
CA GLY A 41 1.92 0.54 9.42
C GLY A 41 1.14 0.52 8.09
N ALA A 42 1.05 -0.62 7.40
CA ALA A 42 0.17 -0.75 6.24
C ALA A 42 -1.31 -0.65 6.65
N HIS A 43 -2.11 0.03 5.82
CA HIS A 43 -3.57 0.05 5.98
C HIS A 43 -4.18 -1.11 5.19
N HIS A 44 -5.03 -1.89 5.84
CA HIS A 44 -5.72 -3.01 5.19
C HIS A 44 -7.00 -2.55 4.48
N ILE A 45 -7.01 -2.63 3.15
CA ILE A 45 -8.19 -2.39 2.33
C ILE A 45 -8.25 -3.47 1.24
N PRO A 46 -8.92 -4.61 1.52
CA PRO A 46 -9.10 -5.69 0.55
C PRO A 46 -9.55 -5.21 -0.83
N VAL A 47 -8.99 -5.80 -1.89
CA VAL A 47 -9.23 -5.38 -3.29
C VAL A 47 -10.71 -5.35 -3.68
N ASP A 48 -11.52 -6.24 -3.11
CA ASP A 48 -12.97 -6.32 -3.32
C ASP A 48 -13.75 -5.14 -2.72
N THR A 49 -13.20 -4.49 -1.69
CA THR A 49 -13.77 -3.30 -1.03
C THR A 49 -13.07 -2.00 -1.41
N LEU A 50 -11.90 -2.07 -2.06
CA LEU A 50 -11.02 -0.94 -2.35
C LEU A 50 -11.73 0.20 -3.11
N ALA A 51 -12.49 -0.14 -4.15
CA ALA A 51 -13.17 0.85 -4.98
C ALA A 51 -14.16 1.73 -4.17
N ALA A 52 -14.87 1.13 -3.21
CA ALA A 52 -15.81 1.85 -2.35
C ALA A 52 -15.11 2.67 -1.26
N ARG A 53 -13.85 2.32 -0.93
CA ARG A 53 -13.07 2.89 0.17
C ARG A 53 -11.93 3.81 -0.29
N LEU A 54 -11.90 4.18 -1.58
CA LEU A 54 -10.90 5.11 -2.13
C LEU A 54 -10.85 6.48 -1.43
N GLY A 55 -11.93 6.88 -0.74
CA GLY A 55 -11.98 8.10 0.06
C GLY A 55 -11.16 8.05 1.34
N GLU A 56 -10.79 6.86 1.82
CA GLU A 56 -9.98 6.66 3.03
C GLU A 56 -8.48 6.81 2.77
N ILE A 57 -8.05 6.79 1.49
CA ILE A 57 -6.65 6.78 1.11
C ILE A 57 -6.12 8.22 1.03
N PRO A 58 -5.08 8.59 1.82
CA PRO A 58 -4.43 9.89 1.70
C PRO A 58 -3.82 10.09 0.30
N ARG A 59 -3.86 11.33 -0.20
CA ARG A 59 -3.39 11.71 -1.55
C ARG A 59 -2.23 12.71 -1.55
N ASP A 60 -1.67 12.99 -0.37
CA ASP A 60 -0.61 13.97 -0.12
C ASP A 60 0.80 13.42 -0.36
N ARG A 61 0.94 12.10 -0.53
CA ARG A 61 2.23 11.41 -0.70
C ARG A 61 2.10 10.18 -1.61
N PRO A 62 3.21 9.58 -2.06
CA PRO A 62 3.17 8.38 -2.89
C PRO A 62 2.40 7.23 -2.24
N LEU A 63 1.71 6.45 -3.05
CA LEU A 63 0.92 5.30 -2.65
C LEU A 63 1.58 4.02 -3.17
N VAL A 64 1.79 3.05 -2.29
CA VAL A 64 2.26 1.71 -2.65
C VAL A 64 1.19 0.70 -2.24
N THR A 65 0.83 -0.17 -3.17
CA THR A 65 -0.13 -1.27 -2.95
C THR A 65 0.57 -2.60 -3.12
N TYR A 66 0.19 -3.61 -2.34
CA TYR A 66 0.69 -4.98 -2.49
C TYR A 66 -0.34 -6.03 -2.09
#